data_AF-A0A8H6TR01-F1
#
_entry.id   AF-A0A8H6TR01-F1
#
_cell.length_a   1.000
_cell.length_b   1.000
_cell.length_c   1.000
_cell.angle_alpha   90.00
_cell.angle_beta   90.00
_cell.angle_gamma   90.00
#
_symmetry.space_group_name_H-M   'P 1'
#
loop_
_entity.id
_entity.type
_entity.pdbx_description
1 polymer ?
#
loop_
_entity_poly.entity_id
_entity_poly.type
_entity_poly.pdbx_seq_one_letter_code
_entity_poly.pdbx_strand_id
1 'polypeptide(L)'
;MAARSKPLQVLLKRLTVIQETWRTDMEHNPTNTAAHPVETGPSNWRDYPAGLALYALCELAEDVAQRNLEPADLDELLAAASDFQDEVIDYEYGGGWDEPGRGLDFIPIACKNIVKEPRQGKLDLPSDANKFLHEFKGLLARVLSFNEFLPQRAEYDPTTRPSEAHTSPLARFHPHRVASATPELTALTEARCEITSTDSAAPLALAISQNDVASLLGATGRDGISTLSIQPISLSQNAADAVTVDIDAHFEGVPYAMCLDGQRSLAWLGDQDRVKAYRWTLPENADSKGSVQPLHTFASKGYGGAMFLRNAGGRIFRSGTCGMAIWDLASLAAASGTTASNVGRGKGKKKAKQDGGSPPTTTVEAKALSEIVTMDDHPDGSGNILAIHRSEETRRCTRVSAVDLETHKIAARFLGHSADVNCIATSKELRDPTGFVTAASDGGVRFYDTRLPTPQFAIDHGEEKIYTAVYEHIGGHPFIIFGAHKSQQIQVWDVRGRAALYQLSTGNNAVRDLAWDAPSQSLFAATEFSNGLRGYRWAGSEEEQFLWPKMAWHGENEFGVPFDAGNHRIIRYKFKSDANPNVVPASGRTA
;
A
#
# COMPACT_ATOMS: atom_id res chain seq x y z
N MET A 1 20.49 -0.72 -37.21
CA MET A 1 19.33 -1.38 -36.57
C MET A 1 19.32 -2.83 -37.05
N ALA A 2 19.38 -3.80 -36.13
CA ALA A 2 19.14 -5.19 -36.50
C ALA A 2 17.72 -5.32 -37.06
N ALA A 3 17.51 -6.19 -38.05
CA ALA A 3 16.18 -6.42 -38.59
C ALA A 3 15.30 -7.07 -37.50
N ARG A 4 14.19 -6.40 -37.12
CA ARG A 4 13.20 -6.96 -36.19
C ARG A 4 12.73 -8.33 -36.67
N SER A 5 12.58 -9.29 -35.75
CA SER A 5 12.05 -10.61 -36.10
C SER A 5 10.63 -10.51 -36.65
N LYS A 6 10.24 -11.44 -37.54
CA LYS A 6 8.87 -11.49 -38.06
C LYS A 6 7.81 -11.63 -36.95
N PRO A 7 8.01 -12.47 -35.91
CA PRO A 7 7.09 -12.55 -34.77
C PRO A 7 6.88 -11.20 -34.07
N LEU A 8 7.96 -10.46 -33.79
CA LEU A 8 7.88 -9.14 -33.16
C LEU A 8 7.07 -8.15 -34.01
N GLN A 9 7.29 -8.11 -35.32
CA GLN A 9 6.55 -7.21 -36.21
C GLN A 9 5.03 -7.46 -36.19
N VAL A 10 4.61 -8.73 -36.12
CA VAL A 10 3.19 -9.09 -36.03
C VAL A 10 2.58 -8.62 -34.71
N LEU A 11 3.31 -8.76 -33.60
CA LEU A 11 2.84 -8.37 -32.28
C LEU A 11 2.81 -6.85 -32.11
N LEU A 12 3.82 -6.13 -32.61
CA LEU A 12 3.81 -4.66 -32.66
C LEU A 12 2.65 -4.14 -33.50
N LYS A 13 2.33 -4.79 -34.63
CA LYS A 13 1.15 -4.42 -35.43
C LYS A 13 -0.15 -4.59 -34.62
N ARG A 14 -0.26 -5.66 -33.82
CA ARG A 14 -1.42 -5.84 -32.93
C ARG A 14 -1.49 -4.77 -31.85
N LEU A 15 -0.37 -4.40 -31.25
CA LEU A 15 -0.30 -3.29 -30.30
C LEU A 15 -0.79 -1.98 -30.95
N THR A 16 -0.33 -1.65 -32.16
CA THR A 16 -0.80 -0.48 -32.91
C THR A 16 -2.31 -0.51 -33.15
N VAL A 17 -2.87 -1.67 -33.50
CA VAL A 17 -4.34 -1.80 -33.68
C VAL A 17 -5.08 -1.52 -32.37
N ILE A 18 -4.58 -2.01 -31.22
CA ILE A 18 -5.18 -1.71 -29.91
C ILE A 18 -5.13 -0.19 -29.64
N GLN A 19 -3.99 0.46 -29.92
CA GLN A 19 -3.81 1.91 -29.76
C GLN A 19 -4.77 2.72 -30.63
N GLU A 20 -4.85 2.40 -31.92
CA GLU A 20 -5.73 3.08 -32.87
C GLU A 20 -7.21 2.90 -32.51
N THR A 21 -7.59 1.70 -32.07
CA THR A 21 -8.96 1.40 -31.63
C THR A 21 -9.31 2.27 -30.42
N TRP A 22 -8.47 2.27 -29.38
CA TRP A 22 -8.70 3.10 -28.20
C TRP A 22 -8.79 4.59 -28.54
N ARG A 23 -7.86 5.13 -29.34
CA ARG A 23 -7.90 6.54 -29.75
C ARG A 23 -9.17 6.87 -30.53
N THR A 24 -9.59 6.00 -31.45
CA THR A 24 -10.84 6.16 -32.20
C THR A 24 -12.05 6.16 -31.26
N ASP A 25 -12.09 5.25 -30.30
CA ASP A 25 -13.17 5.17 -29.33
C ASP A 25 -13.22 6.43 -28.45
N MET A 26 -12.06 6.95 -28.01
CA MET A 26 -11.98 8.21 -27.26
C MET A 26 -12.39 9.44 -28.09
N GLU A 27 -12.14 9.46 -29.39
CA GLU A 27 -12.63 10.52 -30.29
C GLU A 27 -14.15 10.52 -30.41
N HIS A 28 -14.77 9.34 -30.48
CA HIS A 28 -16.23 9.20 -30.56
C HIS A 28 -16.92 9.35 -29.20
N ASN A 29 -16.19 9.06 -28.12
CA ASN A 29 -16.69 9.07 -26.75
C ASN A 29 -15.67 9.72 -25.79
N PRO A 30 -15.47 11.05 -25.88
CA PRO A 30 -14.47 11.76 -25.09
C PRO A 30 -14.76 11.78 -23.59
N THR A 31 -16.02 11.53 -23.21
CA THR A 31 -16.45 11.39 -21.82
C THR A 31 -16.24 9.98 -21.26
N ASN A 32 -15.74 9.06 -22.08
CA ASN A 32 -15.56 7.66 -21.73
C ASN A 32 -16.81 7.06 -21.05
N THR A 33 -18.00 7.29 -21.62
CA THR A 33 -19.22 6.62 -21.15
C THR A 33 -19.24 5.17 -21.62
N ALA A 34 -20.03 4.29 -21.01
CA ALA A 34 -20.14 2.93 -21.50
C ALA A 34 -20.63 2.93 -22.96
N ALA A 35 -19.93 2.23 -23.87
CA ALA A 35 -20.26 2.19 -25.30
C ALA A 35 -21.64 1.60 -25.60
N HIS A 36 -22.18 0.83 -24.65
CA HIS A 36 -23.53 0.27 -24.69
C HIS A 36 -24.28 0.65 -23.40
N PRO A 37 -25.62 0.86 -23.45
CA PRO A 37 -26.43 1.02 -22.25
C PRO A 37 -26.23 -0.23 -21.39
N VAL A 38 -25.61 -0.04 -20.23
CA VAL A 38 -25.28 -1.09 -19.27
C VAL A 38 -26.58 -1.77 -18.86
N GLU A 39 -26.84 -2.97 -19.38
CA GLU A 39 -27.77 -3.89 -18.72
C GLU A 39 -27.22 -4.08 -17.30
N THR A 40 -28.00 -3.67 -16.31
CA THR A 40 -27.62 -3.44 -14.90
C THR A 40 -26.83 -4.59 -14.27
N GLY A 41 -25.53 -4.64 -14.53
CA GLY A 41 -24.65 -5.74 -14.16
C GLY A 41 -23.19 -5.28 -13.98
N PRO A 42 -22.53 -5.62 -12.85
CA PRO A 42 -21.15 -5.21 -12.53
C PRO A 42 -20.05 -5.93 -13.35
N SER A 43 -20.37 -6.48 -14.53
CA SER A 43 -19.43 -7.08 -15.49
C SER A 43 -19.01 -6.12 -16.62
N ASN A 44 -19.56 -4.91 -16.63
CA ASN A 44 -19.54 -4.03 -17.80
C ASN A 44 -18.34 -3.07 -17.86
N TRP A 45 -17.27 -3.34 -17.12
CA TRP A 45 -16.01 -2.58 -17.25
C TRP A 45 -15.37 -2.75 -18.64
N ARG A 46 -15.76 -3.83 -19.36
CA ARG A 46 -15.45 -4.03 -20.78
C ARG A 46 -16.22 -3.09 -21.72
N ASP A 47 -17.08 -2.22 -21.19
CA ASP A 47 -17.82 -1.28 -22.03
C ASP A 47 -17.11 0.09 -22.10
N TYR A 48 -16.03 0.27 -21.34
CA TYR A 48 -15.22 1.48 -21.36
C TYR A 48 -14.00 1.30 -22.27
N PRO A 49 -13.78 2.20 -23.24
CA PRO A 49 -12.60 2.22 -24.09
C PRO A 49 -11.27 1.97 -23.35
N ALA A 50 -11.04 2.64 -22.23
CA ALA A 50 -9.81 2.45 -21.44
C ALA A 50 -9.69 1.02 -20.86
N GLY A 51 -10.77 0.49 -20.28
CA GLY A 51 -10.79 -0.87 -19.75
C GLY A 51 -10.57 -1.94 -20.83
N LEU A 52 -11.14 -1.73 -22.03
CA LEU A 52 -10.91 -2.60 -23.18
C LEU A 52 -9.46 -2.60 -23.65
N ALA A 53 -8.86 -1.41 -23.76
CA ALA A 53 -7.47 -1.25 -24.18
C ALA A 53 -6.51 -1.95 -23.21
N LEU A 54 -6.66 -1.70 -21.91
CA LEU A 54 -5.84 -2.30 -20.85
C LEU A 54 -5.97 -3.82 -20.79
N TYR A 55 -7.18 -4.34 -20.96
CA TYR A 55 -7.41 -5.78 -21.04
C TYR A 55 -6.74 -6.39 -22.28
N ALA A 56 -6.89 -5.76 -23.45
CA ALA A 56 -6.24 -6.22 -24.68
C ALA A 56 -4.70 -6.21 -24.58
N LEU A 57 -4.11 -5.25 -23.84
CA LEU A 57 -2.67 -5.25 -23.56
C LEU A 57 -2.25 -6.45 -22.72
N CYS A 58 -3.01 -6.79 -21.69
CA CYS A 58 -2.75 -7.99 -20.89
C CYS A 58 -2.83 -9.26 -21.75
N GLU A 59 -3.85 -9.37 -22.61
CA GLU A 59 -3.96 -10.53 -23.52
C GLU A 59 -2.79 -10.62 -24.49
N LEU A 60 -2.32 -9.48 -25.01
CA LEU A 60 -1.16 -9.42 -25.89
C LEU A 60 0.10 -9.88 -25.16
N ALA A 61 0.34 -9.39 -23.94
CA ALA A 61 1.53 -9.74 -23.15
C ALA A 61 1.57 -11.22 -22.74
N GLU A 62 0.43 -11.84 -22.48
CA GLU A 62 0.35 -13.29 -22.24
C GLU A 62 0.67 -14.12 -23.49
N ASP A 63 0.11 -13.74 -24.64
CA ASP A 63 0.39 -14.43 -25.91
C ASP A 63 1.89 -14.34 -26.25
N VAL A 64 2.51 -13.21 -25.92
CA VAL A 64 3.94 -13.00 -26.06
C VAL A 64 4.76 -13.94 -25.18
N ALA A 65 4.38 -14.10 -23.91
CA ALA A 65 5.04 -15.01 -22.98
C ALA A 65 5.03 -16.47 -23.46
N GLN A 66 4.06 -16.84 -24.31
CA GLN A 66 3.93 -18.17 -24.90
C GLN A 66 4.75 -18.37 -26.19
N ARG A 67 5.25 -17.29 -26.81
CA ARG A 67 5.83 -17.32 -28.18
C ARG A 67 7.35 -17.48 -28.24
N ASN A 68 8.03 -17.70 -27.12
CA ASN A 68 9.50 -17.86 -27.05
C ASN A 68 10.26 -16.80 -27.88
N LEU A 69 9.89 -15.52 -27.72
CA LEU A 69 10.62 -14.43 -28.37
C LEU A 69 12.05 -14.33 -27.83
N GLU A 70 12.94 -13.79 -28.64
CA GLU A 70 14.26 -13.38 -28.17
C GLU A 70 14.10 -12.33 -27.05
N PRO A 71 14.94 -12.33 -26.00
CA PRO A 71 14.78 -11.42 -24.86
C PRO A 71 14.72 -9.94 -25.25
N ALA A 72 15.50 -9.52 -26.27
CA ALA A 72 15.48 -8.14 -26.76
C ALA A 72 14.16 -7.77 -27.46
N ASP A 73 13.57 -8.69 -28.22
CA ASP A 73 12.28 -8.47 -28.87
C ASP A 73 11.14 -8.42 -27.84
N LEU A 74 11.22 -9.27 -26.81
CA LEU A 74 10.30 -9.26 -25.68
C LEU A 74 10.37 -7.92 -24.92
N ASP A 75 11.58 -7.46 -24.61
CA ASP A 75 11.81 -6.19 -23.93
C ASP A 75 11.26 -5.00 -24.73
N GLU A 76 11.51 -4.95 -26.05
CA GLU A 76 11.00 -3.89 -26.93
C GLU A 76 9.47 -3.83 -26.93
N LEU A 77 8.81 -4.98 -27.05
CA LEU A 77 7.36 -5.05 -27.07
C LEU A 77 6.73 -4.69 -25.72
N LEU A 78 7.28 -5.20 -24.61
CA LEU A 78 6.77 -4.91 -23.27
C LEU A 78 7.03 -3.45 -22.87
N ALA A 79 8.12 -2.84 -23.34
CA ALA A 79 8.36 -1.40 -23.18
C ALA A 79 7.25 -0.59 -23.87
N ALA A 80 6.97 -0.88 -25.14
CA ALA A 80 5.92 -0.19 -25.90
C ALA A 80 4.52 -0.41 -25.30
N ALA A 81 4.21 -1.62 -24.82
CA ALA A 81 2.95 -1.91 -24.15
C ALA A 81 2.83 -1.19 -22.79
N SER A 82 3.91 -1.11 -22.02
CA SER A 82 3.95 -0.35 -20.76
C SER A 82 3.78 1.14 -20.99
N ASP A 83 4.43 1.72 -22.01
CA ASP A 83 4.28 3.13 -22.37
C ASP A 83 2.82 3.44 -22.77
N PHE A 84 2.17 2.53 -23.48
CA PHE A 84 0.77 2.70 -23.85
C PHE A 84 -0.20 2.49 -22.69
N GLN A 85 0.06 1.54 -21.78
CA GLN A 85 -0.72 1.39 -20.54
C GLN A 85 -0.74 2.72 -19.76
N ASP A 86 0.43 3.36 -19.64
CA ASP A 86 0.54 4.67 -19.01
C ASP A 86 -0.24 5.74 -19.74
N GLU A 87 -0.12 5.84 -21.07
CA GLU A 87 -0.89 6.79 -21.89
C GLU A 87 -2.40 6.68 -21.63
N VAL A 88 -2.93 5.46 -21.54
CA VAL A 88 -4.35 5.21 -21.24
C VAL A 88 -4.72 5.67 -19.83
N ILE A 89 -3.95 5.28 -18.81
CA ILE A 89 -4.23 5.66 -17.41
C ILE A 89 -4.10 7.18 -17.24
N ASP A 90 -3.09 7.76 -17.85
CA ASP A 90 -2.81 9.19 -17.82
C ASP A 90 -3.90 10.00 -18.53
N TYR A 91 -4.47 9.50 -19.62
CA TYR A 91 -5.60 10.17 -20.25
C TYR A 91 -6.81 10.22 -19.29
N GLU A 92 -7.12 9.11 -18.63
CA GLU A 92 -8.30 8.99 -17.78
C GLU A 92 -8.16 9.75 -16.46
N TYR A 93 -6.97 9.78 -15.87
CA TYR A 93 -6.73 10.38 -14.57
C TYR A 93 -5.93 11.69 -14.61
N GLY A 94 -5.34 12.03 -15.74
CA GLY A 94 -4.45 13.18 -15.93
C GLY A 94 -5.11 14.40 -16.54
N GLY A 95 -6.41 14.35 -16.84
CA GLY A 95 -7.22 15.54 -17.06
C GLY A 95 -7.00 16.51 -15.90
N GLY A 96 -6.23 17.58 -16.15
CA GLY A 96 -5.93 18.57 -15.12
C GLY A 96 -7.23 19.07 -14.50
N TRP A 97 -7.17 19.50 -13.24
CA TRP A 97 -8.31 20.05 -12.50
C TRP A 97 -9.10 21.15 -13.26
N ASP A 98 -8.47 21.73 -14.28
CA ASP A 98 -8.99 22.81 -15.11
C ASP A 98 -9.98 22.35 -16.21
N GLU A 99 -10.08 21.04 -16.52
CA GLU A 99 -11.08 20.50 -17.45
C GLU A 99 -12.06 19.54 -16.74
N PRO A 100 -12.98 20.08 -15.91
CA PRO A 100 -13.98 19.27 -15.22
C PRO A 100 -14.83 18.49 -16.23
N GLY A 101 -14.78 17.17 -16.15
CA GLY A 101 -15.59 16.26 -16.96
C GLY A 101 -14.84 15.43 -18.01
N ARG A 102 -13.49 15.49 -18.07
CA ARG A 102 -12.71 14.50 -18.82
C ARG A 102 -12.23 13.36 -17.92
N GLY A 103 -12.44 12.13 -18.40
CA GLY A 103 -11.91 10.91 -17.80
C GLY A 103 -12.82 10.26 -16.75
N LEU A 104 -12.49 9.02 -16.39
CA LEU A 104 -13.14 8.28 -15.33
C LEU A 104 -12.58 8.63 -13.95
N ASP A 105 -13.45 8.76 -12.96
CA ASP A 105 -13.04 8.80 -11.55
C ASP A 105 -12.33 7.50 -11.12
N PHE A 106 -12.59 6.40 -11.85
CA PHE A 106 -12.12 5.06 -11.56
C PHE A 106 -12.14 4.16 -12.80
N ILE A 107 -10.99 3.59 -13.18
CA ILE A 107 -10.90 2.49 -14.15
C ILE A 107 -10.86 1.17 -13.35
N PRO A 108 -11.83 0.27 -13.53
CA PRO A 108 -11.80 -1.04 -12.92
C PRO A 108 -10.61 -1.88 -13.40
N ILE A 109 -10.25 -2.89 -12.62
CA ILE A 109 -9.21 -3.86 -12.98
C ILE A 109 -9.51 -4.47 -14.36
N ALA A 110 -8.56 -4.28 -15.28
CA ALA A 110 -8.67 -4.72 -16.66
C ALA A 110 -7.56 -5.73 -17.01
N CYS A 111 -7.43 -6.81 -16.22
CA CYS A 111 -6.50 -7.92 -16.52
C CYS A 111 -7.25 -9.27 -16.52
N LYS A 112 -6.54 -10.37 -16.82
CA LYS A 112 -7.14 -11.72 -16.78
C LYS A 112 -7.15 -12.28 -15.36
N ASN A 113 -7.88 -13.40 -15.20
CA ASN A 113 -7.94 -14.17 -13.95
C ASN A 113 -8.39 -13.32 -12.74
N ILE A 114 -9.33 -12.41 -12.98
CA ILE A 114 -9.92 -11.60 -11.90
C ILE A 114 -10.78 -12.50 -11.02
N VAL A 115 -10.46 -12.50 -9.73
CA VAL A 115 -11.28 -13.10 -8.68
C VAL A 115 -12.04 -11.97 -8.02
N LYS A 116 -13.36 -11.95 -8.24
CA LYS A 116 -14.24 -10.97 -7.61
C LYS A 116 -14.48 -11.37 -6.17
N GLU A 117 -14.29 -10.43 -5.25
CA GLU A 117 -14.80 -10.63 -3.91
C GLU A 117 -16.34 -10.62 -3.96
N PRO A 118 -17.03 -11.58 -3.31
CA PRO A 118 -18.47 -11.47 -3.10
C PRO A 118 -18.78 -10.20 -2.31
N ARG A 119 -19.23 -9.15 -3.01
CA ARG A 119 -19.64 -7.89 -2.39
C ARG A 119 -20.76 -8.16 -1.40
N GLN A 120 -20.45 -8.09 -0.10
CA GLN A 120 -21.48 -8.18 0.94
C GLN A 120 -22.23 -6.84 1.01
N GLY A 121 -23.36 -6.77 0.32
CA GLY A 121 -24.41 -5.78 0.57
C GLY A 121 -24.21 -4.37 0.00
N LYS A 122 -23.83 -4.22 -1.28
CA LYS A 122 -23.98 -2.93 -1.96
C LYS A 122 -25.34 -2.85 -2.68
N LEU A 123 -26.08 -1.76 -2.43
CA LEU A 123 -27.10 -1.27 -3.34
C LEU A 123 -26.33 -0.70 -4.54
N ASP A 124 -26.48 -1.30 -5.71
CA ASP A 124 -25.98 -0.73 -6.96
C ASP A 124 -26.83 0.51 -7.30
N LEU A 125 -26.56 1.63 -6.61
CA LEU A 125 -27.04 2.91 -7.07
C LEU A 125 -26.33 3.19 -8.40
N PRO A 126 -27.07 3.40 -9.50
CA PRO A 126 -26.47 3.73 -10.78
C PRO A 126 -25.48 4.90 -10.59
N SER A 127 -24.35 4.89 -11.28
CA SER A 127 -23.40 6.02 -11.28
C SER A 127 -24.10 7.37 -11.55
N ASP A 128 -25.20 7.34 -12.31
CA ASP A 128 -26.07 8.49 -12.58
C ASP A 128 -26.79 9.03 -11.33
N ALA A 129 -27.01 8.23 -10.29
CA ALA A 129 -27.60 8.68 -9.04
C ALA A 129 -26.67 9.65 -8.30
N ASN A 130 -25.34 9.50 -8.40
CA ASN A 130 -24.39 10.47 -7.86
C ASN A 130 -24.42 11.80 -8.63
N LYS A 131 -24.62 11.74 -9.96
CA LYS A 131 -24.80 12.91 -10.82
C LYS A 131 -26.12 13.63 -10.49
N PHE A 132 -27.20 12.87 -10.36
CA PHE A 132 -28.52 13.32 -9.91
C PHE A 132 -28.47 13.94 -8.50
N LEU A 133 -27.75 13.31 -7.57
CA LEU A 133 -27.52 13.82 -6.21
C LEU A 133 -26.73 15.14 -6.22
N HIS A 134 -25.76 15.29 -7.13
CA HIS A 134 -24.99 16.53 -7.28
C HIS A 134 -25.84 17.68 -7.84
N GLU A 135 -26.71 17.41 -8.81
CA GLU A 135 -27.65 18.40 -9.37
C GLU A 135 -28.78 18.78 -8.39
N PHE A 136 -29.21 17.85 -7.53
CA PHE A 136 -30.26 18.07 -6.52
C PHE A 136 -29.75 18.41 -5.11
N LYS A 137 -28.46 18.69 -4.93
CA LYS A 137 -27.85 19.03 -3.62
C LYS A 137 -28.60 20.12 -2.84
N GLY A 138 -29.28 21.06 -3.53
CA GLY A 138 -30.09 22.10 -2.91
C GLY A 138 -31.47 21.66 -2.42
N LEU A 139 -32.07 20.62 -3.01
CA LEU A 139 -33.42 20.15 -2.68
C LEU A 139 -33.40 18.94 -1.72
N LEU A 140 -32.43 18.03 -1.90
CA LEU A 140 -32.31 16.80 -1.12
C LEU A 140 -31.75 17.01 0.29
N ALA A 141 -30.91 18.04 0.49
CA ALA A 141 -30.38 18.41 1.80
C ALA A 141 -31.48 18.82 2.82
N ARG A 142 -32.72 19.05 2.37
CA ARG A 142 -33.87 19.40 3.22
C ARG A 142 -34.85 18.26 3.47
N VAL A 143 -34.82 17.16 2.71
CA VAL A 143 -35.95 16.20 2.68
C VAL A 143 -35.58 14.77 3.04
N LEU A 144 -34.34 14.30 2.84
CA LEU A 144 -34.00 12.90 3.13
C LEU A 144 -32.89 12.78 4.19
N SER A 145 -33.19 12.05 5.26
CA SER A 145 -32.16 11.56 6.16
C SER A 145 -31.33 10.55 5.36
N PHE A 146 -30.07 10.89 5.07
CA PHE A 146 -29.16 10.05 4.28
C PHE A 146 -28.99 8.63 4.84
N ASN A 147 -29.39 8.41 6.10
CA ASN A 147 -29.36 7.12 6.78
C ASN A 147 -30.32 6.07 6.16
N GLU A 148 -31.37 6.45 5.43
CA GLU A 148 -32.34 5.48 4.88
C GLU A 148 -31.87 4.79 3.57
N PHE A 149 -30.79 5.27 2.94
CA PHE A 149 -30.33 4.75 1.63
C PHE A 149 -29.04 3.93 1.70
N LEU A 150 -28.40 3.84 2.87
CA LEU A 150 -27.27 2.93 3.01
C LEU A 150 -27.84 1.51 3.13
N PRO A 151 -27.42 0.57 2.26
CA PRO A 151 -27.88 -0.81 2.32
C PRO A 151 -27.64 -1.35 3.73
N GLN A 152 -28.69 -1.90 4.36
CA GLN A 152 -28.53 -2.70 5.57
C GLN A 152 -27.61 -3.87 5.22
N ARG A 153 -26.37 -3.77 5.66
CA ARG A 153 -25.42 -4.87 5.52
C ARG A 153 -25.82 -6.01 6.41
N ALA A 154 -25.51 -7.22 5.94
CA ALA A 154 -25.77 -8.42 6.71
C ALA A 154 -25.12 -8.27 8.09
N GLU A 155 -25.95 -8.41 9.13
CA GLU A 155 -25.54 -8.37 10.52
C GLU A 155 -24.42 -9.39 10.76
N TYR A 156 -23.63 -9.10 11.78
CA TYR A 156 -22.58 -10.01 12.21
C TYR A 156 -23.15 -11.38 12.60
N ASP A 157 -22.70 -12.45 11.95
CA ASP A 157 -23.10 -13.82 12.26
C ASP A 157 -21.96 -14.54 13.01
N PRO A 158 -22.02 -14.67 14.35
CA PRO A 158 -21.00 -15.36 15.13
C PRO A 158 -20.90 -16.85 14.80
N THR A 159 -21.92 -17.46 14.19
CA THR A 159 -21.91 -18.89 13.85
C THR A 159 -20.94 -19.22 12.71
N THR A 160 -20.50 -18.19 11.96
CA THR A 160 -19.48 -18.32 10.92
C THR A 160 -18.06 -18.47 11.46
N ARG A 161 -17.84 -18.18 12.75
CA ARG A 161 -16.53 -18.32 13.40
C ARG A 161 -16.08 -19.78 13.39
N PRO A 162 -14.82 -20.08 13.02
CA PRO A 162 -14.28 -21.43 13.14
C PRO A 162 -14.22 -21.93 14.58
N SER A 163 -13.98 -21.04 15.55
CA SER A 163 -13.91 -21.37 16.97
C SER A 163 -14.51 -20.26 17.85
N GLU A 164 -15.58 -20.55 18.58
CA GLU A 164 -16.19 -19.57 19.49
C GLU A 164 -15.23 -19.09 20.59
N ALA A 165 -14.39 -19.98 21.12
CA ALA A 165 -13.53 -19.71 22.26
C ALA A 165 -12.26 -18.91 21.94
N HIS A 166 -11.86 -18.84 20.66
CA HIS A 166 -10.56 -18.30 20.27
C HIS A 166 -10.59 -17.33 19.09
N THR A 167 -11.59 -17.44 18.21
CA THR A 167 -11.71 -16.54 17.06
C THR A 167 -12.07 -15.14 17.55
N SER A 168 -11.32 -14.14 17.08
CA SER A 168 -11.56 -12.75 17.41
C SER A 168 -12.97 -12.31 17.01
N PRO A 169 -13.69 -11.54 17.85
CA PRO A 169 -14.99 -11.00 17.50
C PRO A 169 -14.91 -9.92 16.41
N LEU A 170 -13.72 -9.37 16.15
CA LEU A 170 -13.46 -8.40 15.08
C LEU A 170 -13.12 -9.07 13.74
N ALA A 171 -13.31 -10.39 13.64
CA ALA A 171 -13.16 -11.15 12.41
C ALA A 171 -14.51 -11.57 11.82
N ARG A 172 -14.64 -11.44 10.50
CA ARG A 172 -15.80 -11.90 9.72
C ARG A 172 -15.37 -12.94 8.70
N PHE A 173 -15.95 -14.13 8.75
CA PHE A 173 -15.50 -15.27 7.94
C PHE A 173 -16.27 -15.43 6.64
N HIS A 174 -15.56 -15.92 5.63
CA HIS A 174 -16.14 -16.44 4.40
C HIS A 174 -16.34 -17.97 4.52
N PRO A 175 -17.23 -18.57 3.73
CA PRO A 175 -17.53 -20.00 3.79
C PRO A 175 -16.34 -20.93 3.42
N HIS A 176 -15.20 -20.36 3.03
CA HIS A 176 -14.00 -21.13 2.69
C HIS A 176 -13.19 -21.46 3.93
N ARG A 177 -12.97 -22.76 4.17
CA ARG A 177 -12.11 -23.26 5.25
C ARG A 177 -10.86 -23.90 4.65
N VAL A 178 -9.71 -23.57 5.23
CA VAL A 178 -8.44 -24.24 4.96
C VAL A 178 -8.27 -25.33 6.01
N ALA A 179 -7.98 -26.56 5.58
CA ALA A 179 -7.60 -27.62 6.51
C ALA A 179 -6.23 -27.29 7.12
N SER A 180 -6.15 -27.21 8.45
CA SER A 180 -4.94 -26.77 9.15
C SER A 180 -4.02 -27.93 9.56
N ALA A 181 -2.70 -27.72 9.52
CA ALA A 181 -1.69 -28.66 9.96
C ALA A 181 -0.75 -28.11 11.06
N THR A 182 -0.57 -26.78 11.20
CA THR A 182 0.33 -26.19 12.21
C THR A 182 -0.41 -25.22 13.16
N PRO A 183 0.12 -24.97 14.37
CA PRO A 183 -0.45 -24.02 15.32
C PRO A 183 -0.56 -22.58 14.78
N GLU A 184 0.46 -22.12 14.05
CA GLU A 184 0.53 -20.78 13.45
C GLU A 184 -0.50 -20.63 12.34
N LEU A 185 -0.57 -21.63 11.46
CA LEU A 185 -1.55 -21.67 10.38
C LEU A 185 -2.98 -21.68 10.93
N THR A 186 -3.24 -22.47 11.98
CA THR A 186 -4.53 -22.49 12.68
C THR A 186 -4.85 -21.11 13.25
N ALA A 187 -3.88 -20.49 13.91
CA ALA A 187 -4.07 -19.19 14.53
C ALA A 187 -4.44 -18.11 13.51
N LEU A 188 -3.75 -18.07 12.37
CA LEU A 188 -4.10 -17.16 11.28
C LEU A 188 -5.44 -17.54 10.65
N THR A 189 -5.59 -18.75 10.12
CA THR A 189 -6.76 -19.13 9.31
C THR A 189 -8.09 -19.10 10.07
N GLU A 190 -8.06 -19.19 11.40
CA GLU A 190 -9.23 -19.04 12.27
C GLU A 190 -9.33 -17.67 12.97
N ALA A 191 -8.51 -16.70 12.56
CA ALA A 191 -8.38 -15.37 13.16
C ALA A 191 -8.32 -15.40 14.70
N ARG A 192 -7.52 -16.33 15.25
CA ARG A 192 -7.23 -16.43 16.68
C ARG A 192 -6.22 -15.36 17.04
N CYS A 193 -6.68 -14.12 17.17
CA CYS A 193 -5.81 -13.01 17.51
C CYS A 193 -6.30 -12.19 18.70
N GLU A 194 -5.33 -11.73 19.48
CA GLU A 194 -5.51 -10.65 20.43
C GLU A 194 -5.25 -9.34 19.70
N ILE A 195 -6.12 -8.36 19.90
CA ILE A 195 -6.08 -7.10 19.16
C ILE A 195 -5.86 -5.97 20.15
N THR A 196 -4.78 -5.21 19.92
CA THR A 196 -4.42 -4.05 20.72
C THR A 196 -4.22 -2.85 19.80
N SER A 197 -4.46 -1.63 20.28
CA SER A 197 -4.16 -0.43 19.51
C SER A 197 -3.48 0.65 20.35
N THR A 198 -2.67 1.47 19.70
CA THR A 198 -2.10 2.69 20.27
C THR A 198 -2.46 3.89 19.40
N ASP A 199 -2.63 5.06 20.01
CA ASP A 199 -2.70 6.32 19.27
C ASP A 199 -1.45 6.53 18.41
N SER A 200 -1.63 7.22 17.30
CA SER A 200 -0.52 7.62 16.45
C SER A 200 -0.74 8.98 15.80
N ALA A 201 0.32 9.54 15.22
CA ALA A 201 0.19 10.61 14.23
C ALA A 201 -0.45 10.06 12.93
N ALA A 202 -0.79 10.95 11.99
CA ALA A 202 -1.32 10.56 10.69
C ALA A 202 -0.26 9.74 9.95
N PRO A 203 -0.50 8.45 9.67
CA PRO A 203 0.54 7.55 9.20
C PRO A 203 0.97 7.87 7.77
N LEU A 204 2.28 7.94 7.55
CA LEU A 204 2.91 8.09 6.23
C LEU A 204 3.59 6.79 5.78
N ALA A 205 4.27 6.11 6.69
CA ALA A 205 4.93 4.83 6.44
C ALA A 205 5.05 4.03 7.74
N LEU A 206 4.93 2.70 7.64
CA LEU A 206 5.15 1.74 8.71
C LEU A 206 6.28 0.80 8.29
N ALA A 207 7.20 0.52 9.21
CA ALA A 207 8.25 -0.46 8.96
C ALA A 207 8.48 -1.30 10.21
N ILE A 208 8.85 -2.56 10.01
CA ILE A 208 9.25 -3.47 11.08
C ILE A 208 10.70 -3.87 10.86
N SER A 209 11.48 -3.85 11.93
CA SER A 209 12.87 -4.31 11.94
C SER A 209 12.94 -5.76 12.41
N GLN A 210 13.97 -6.49 11.97
CA GLN A 210 14.25 -7.86 12.41
C GLN A 210 14.51 -7.99 13.92
N ASN A 211 14.83 -6.89 14.60
CA ASN A 211 15.10 -6.85 16.04
C ASN A 211 13.85 -6.45 16.84
N ASP A 212 12.67 -6.88 16.38
CA ASP A 212 11.43 -6.81 17.16
C ASP A 212 11.04 -5.35 17.50
N VAL A 213 11.14 -4.47 16.49
CA VAL A 213 10.76 -3.04 16.60
C VAL A 213 9.87 -2.67 15.43
N ALA A 214 8.73 -2.05 15.72
CA ALA A 214 7.89 -1.37 14.76
C ALA A 214 8.17 0.14 14.82
N SER A 215 8.26 0.77 13.66
CA SER A 215 8.42 2.22 13.54
C SER A 215 7.33 2.78 12.67
N LEU A 216 6.73 3.88 13.11
CA LEU A 216 5.78 4.65 12.34
C LEU A 216 6.37 6.03 12.03
N LEU A 217 6.39 6.38 10.77
CA LEU A 217 6.56 7.75 10.32
C LEU A 217 5.18 8.38 10.18
N GLY A 218 4.95 9.49 10.87
CA GLY A 218 3.68 10.20 10.81
C GLY A 218 3.84 11.69 10.53
N ALA A 219 2.79 12.29 9.98
CA ALA A 219 2.63 13.73 9.85
C ALA A 219 1.76 14.26 10.98
N THR A 220 2.15 15.40 11.57
CA THR A 220 1.36 16.10 12.58
C THR A 220 0.87 17.45 12.04
N GLY A 221 -0.43 17.55 11.79
CA GLY A 221 -1.16 18.81 11.62
C GLY A 221 -0.63 19.82 10.60
N ARG A 222 -1.06 21.09 10.76
CA ARG A 222 -0.81 22.21 9.82
C ARG A 222 0.65 22.68 9.77
N ASP A 223 1.46 22.34 10.77
CA ASP A 223 2.82 22.89 10.90
C ASP A 223 3.86 22.05 10.13
N GLY A 224 3.44 20.96 9.47
CA GLY A 224 4.33 20.11 8.66
C GLY A 224 5.35 19.34 9.49
N ILE A 225 5.20 19.32 10.82
CA ILE A 225 6.09 18.59 11.72
C ILE A 225 5.84 17.10 11.52
N SER A 226 6.91 16.37 11.32
CA SER A 226 6.86 14.93 11.11
C SER A 226 7.44 14.22 12.31
N THR A 227 6.70 13.23 12.81
CA THR A 227 7.04 12.47 14.00
C THR A 227 7.51 11.09 13.59
N LEU A 228 8.66 10.68 14.12
CA LEU A 228 9.05 9.28 14.12
C LEU A 228 8.66 8.69 15.47
N SER A 229 7.82 7.65 15.46
CA SER A 229 7.48 6.83 16.62
C SER A 229 8.14 5.47 16.46
N ILE A 230 8.86 5.01 17.47
CA ILE A 230 9.51 3.70 17.50
C ILE A 230 8.99 2.93 18.70
N GLN A 231 8.52 1.71 18.50
CA GLN A 231 7.90 0.86 19.52
C GLN A 231 8.49 -0.57 19.51
N PRO A 232 8.85 -1.13 20.67
CA PRO A 232 9.21 -2.54 20.78
C PRO A 232 8.00 -3.45 20.57
N ILE A 233 8.16 -4.51 19.77
CA ILE A 233 7.10 -5.45 19.43
C ILE A 233 6.84 -6.44 20.59
N SER A 234 7.90 -6.95 21.25
CA SER A 234 7.81 -7.91 22.36
C SER A 234 7.27 -7.35 23.67
N LEU A 235 7.56 -6.08 23.98
CA LEU A 235 7.26 -5.50 25.29
C LEU A 235 5.80 -5.04 25.45
N SER A 236 5.04 -4.91 24.35
CA SER A 236 3.71 -4.30 24.38
C SER A 236 2.58 -5.30 24.62
N GLN A 237 2.61 -6.11 25.69
CA GLN A 237 1.36 -6.80 26.10
C GLN A 237 0.29 -5.78 26.54
N ASN A 238 0.70 -4.66 27.14
CA ASN A 238 -0.16 -3.52 27.41
C ASN A 238 0.22 -2.33 26.51
N ALA A 239 -0.78 -1.71 25.89
CA ALA A 239 -0.61 -0.51 25.07
C ALA A 239 -0.01 0.68 25.86
N ALA A 240 -0.23 0.71 27.19
CA ALA A 240 0.33 1.73 28.08
C ALA A 240 1.85 1.65 28.24
N ASP A 241 2.44 0.47 27.97
CA ASP A 241 3.88 0.22 28.15
C ASP A 241 4.67 0.39 26.84
N ALA A 242 3.99 0.73 25.73
CA ALA A 242 4.63 1.03 24.47
C ALA A 242 5.44 2.33 24.61
N VAL A 243 6.74 2.18 24.87
CA VAL A 243 7.66 3.33 24.87
C VAL A 243 7.78 3.84 23.44
N THR A 244 6.96 4.86 23.18
CA THR A 244 7.00 5.64 21.96
C THR A 244 8.03 6.74 22.15
N VAL A 245 9.09 6.69 21.36
CA VAL A 245 10.03 7.81 21.29
C VAL A 245 9.65 8.70 20.12
N ASP A 246 8.87 9.75 20.38
CA ASP A 246 8.53 10.75 19.38
C ASP A 246 9.66 11.76 19.22
N ILE A 247 10.13 11.91 17.99
CA ILE A 247 11.06 12.98 17.62
C ILE A 247 10.49 13.83 16.50
N ASP A 248 10.68 15.15 16.63
CA ASP A 248 10.58 16.05 15.49
C ASP A 248 11.78 15.78 14.58
N ALA A 249 11.51 15.23 13.40
CA ALA A 249 12.56 14.88 12.46
C ALA A 249 13.27 16.11 11.86
N HIS A 250 12.75 17.33 12.10
CA HIS A 250 13.35 18.61 11.69
C HIS A 250 13.70 18.66 10.20
N PHE A 251 12.87 18.05 9.35
CA PHE A 251 12.95 18.22 7.91
C PHE A 251 12.33 19.58 7.52
N GLU A 252 12.60 20.00 6.29
CA GLU A 252 12.12 21.23 5.67
C GLU A 252 10.87 20.90 4.87
N GLY A 253 10.86 19.72 4.24
CA GLY A 253 9.64 19.06 3.76
C GLY A 253 9.17 17.95 4.70
N VAL A 254 8.10 17.28 4.28
CA VAL A 254 7.58 16.08 4.94
C VAL A 254 8.42 14.89 4.47
N PRO A 255 9.12 14.16 5.36
CA PRO A 255 9.72 12.89 5.02
C PRO A 255 8.62 11.88 4.69
N TYR A 256 8.85 11.07 3.68
CA TYR A 256 7.90 10.04 3.22
C TYR A 256 8.58 8.70 2.98
N ALA A 257 9.91 8.66 2.89
CA ALA A 257 10.67 7.42 2.79
C ALA A 257 11.20 7.03 4.18
N MET A 258 11.03 5.75 4.54
CA MET A 258 11.54 5.21 5.80
C MET A 258 12.15 3.81 5.59
N CYS A 259 13.29 3.55 6.25
CA CYS A 259 13.86 2.21 6.35
C CYS A 259 14.41 1.98 7.76
N LEU A 260 14.39 0.73 8.23
CA LEU A 260 14.94 0.35 9.53
C LEU A 260 16.12 -0.61 9.36
N ASP A 261 17.19 -0.33 10.09
CA ASP A 261 18.33 -1.22 10.30
C ASP A 261 18.31 -1.68 11.76
N GLY A 262 17.65 -2.81 12.00
CA GLY A 262 17.51 -3.39 13.33
C GLY A 262 18.87 -3.68 13.97
N GLN A 263 19.84 -4.19 13.19
CA GLN A 263 21.14 -4.62 13.72
C GLN A 263 21.95 -3.47 14.31
N ARG A 264 21.89 -2.28 13.71
CA ARG A 264 22.57 -1.08 14.22
C ARG A 264 21.67 -0.16 15.05
N SER A 265 20.42 -0.55 15.23
CA SER A 265 19.36 0.28 15.80
C SER A 265 19.26 1.65 15.12
N LEU A 266 19.24 1.69 13.79
CA LEU A 266 19.18 2.92 12.99
C LEU A 266 17.88 3.03 12.17
N ALA A 267 17.18 4.15 12.32
CA ALA A 267 16.05 4.52 11.49
C ALA A 267 16.52 5.56 10.47
N TRP A 268 16.22 5.32 9.21
CA TRP A 268 16.55 6.19 8.08
C TRP A 268 15.28 6.85 7.60
N LEU A 269 15.28 8.18 7.56
CA LEU A 269 14.16 8.99 7.08
C LEU A 269 14.60 9.83 5.89
N GLY A 270 13.75 9.92 4.87
CA GLY A 270 14.03 10.69 3.67
C GLY A 270 12.91 11.67 3.32
N ASP A 271 13.26 12.95 3.18
CA ASP A 271 12.44 13.98 2.49
C ASP A 271 12.96 14.20 1.07
N GLN A 272 12.41 15.16 0.33
CA GLN A 272 12.80 15.42 -1.06
C GLN A 272 14.31 15.70 -1.25
N ASP A 273 14.98 16.27 -0.25
CA ASP A 273 16.34 16.81 -0.40
C ASP A 273 17.37 16.20 0.53
N ARG A 274 16.96 15.45 1.56
CA ARG A 274 17.85 14.87 2.56
C ARG A 274 17.42 13.48 3.00
N VAL A 275 18.43 12.72 3.44
CA VAL A 275 18.25 11.54 4.28
C VAL A 275 18.81 11.85 5.67
N LYS A 276 18.13 11.45 6.74
CA LYS A 276 18.64 11.53 8.11
C LYS A 276 18.63 10.16 8.77
N ALA A 277 19.66 9.90 9.56
CA ALA A 277 19.80 8.69 10.36
C ALA A 277 19.55 9.00 11.82
N TYR A 278 18.78 8.16 12.48
CA TYR A 278 18.48 8.25 13.90
C TYR A 278 18.82 6.94 14.58
N ARG A 279 19.66 6.98 15.60
CA ARG A 279 19.91 5.82 16.45
C ARG A 279 18.86 5.76 17.53
N TRP A 280 18.18 4.63 17.67
CA TRP A 280 17.29 4.41 18.80
C TRP A 280 17.97 3.56 19.89
N THR A 281 17.52 3.75 21.10
CA THR A 281 17.83 2.91 22.26
C THR A 281 16.51 2.61 22.94
N LEU A 282 16.15 1.34 22.99
CA LEU A 282 14.94 0.89 23.66
C LEU A 282 15.14 0.99 25.19
N PRO A 283 14.06 1.19 25.95
CA PRO A 283 14.10 1.06 27.40
C PRO A 283 14.52 -0.36 27.80
N GLU A 284 15.37 -0.50 28.82
CA GLU A 284 15.72 -1.80 29.41
C GLU A 284 14.63 -2.30 30.37
N ASN A 285 13.86 -1.38 30.94
CA ASN A 285 12.76 -1.63 31.87
C ASN A 285 11.71 -0.50 31.81
N ALA A 286 10.56 -0.70 32.45
CA ALA A 286 9.45 0.25 32.47
C ALA A 286 9.82 1.64 33.03
N ASP A 287 10.85 1.72 33.89
CA ASP A 287 11.31 2.98 34.51
C ASP A 287 12.33 3.73 33.64
N SER A 288 13.00 3.04 32.73
CA SER A 288 13.99 3.62 31.82
C SER A 288 13.32 4.28 30.62
N LYS A 289 13.79 5.45 30.23
CA LYS A 289 13.32 6.12 29.02
C LYS A 289 14.15 5.66 27.84
N GLY A 290 13.47 5.17 26.80
CA GLY A 290 14.07 5.04 25.48
C GLY A 290 14.57 6.39 24.98
N SER A 291 15.49 6.39 24.03
CA SER A 291 15.98 7.62 23.42
C SER A 291 16.22 7.44 21.92
N VAL A 292 16.08 8.53 21.18
CA VAL A 292 16.41 8.59 19.75
C VAL A 292 17.38 9.74 19.54
N GLN A 293 18.52 9.44 18.94
CA GLN A 293 19.62 10.38 18.75
C GLN A 293 19.87 10.58 17.25
N PRO A 294 19.82 11.82 16.72
CA PRO A 294 20.20 12.07 15.34
C PRO A 294 21.70 11.79 15.17
N LEU A 295 22.05 11.00 14.15
CA LEU A 295 23.42 10.54 13.93
C LEU A 295 24.05 11.16 12.69
N HIS A 296 23.34 11.13 11.56
CA HIS A 296 23.85 11.56 10.27
C HIS A 296 22.79 12.31 9.46
N THR A 297 23.24 13.23 8.60
CA THR A 297 22.42 13.89 7.57
C THR A 297 23.14 13.75 6.24
N PHE A 298 22.43 13.35 5.19
CA PHE A 298 22.92 13.15 3.84
C PHE A 298 22.22 14.08 2.87
N ALA A 299 22.96 14.56 1.88
CA ALA A 299 22.43 15.38 0.79
C ALA A 299 21.81 14.46 -0.26
N SER A 300 20.50 14.52 -0.45
CA SER A 300 19.78 13.72 -1.46
C SER A 300 18.97 14.58 -2.42
N LYS A 301 19.36 15.83 -2.65
CA LYS A 301 18.75 16.70 -3.66
C LYS A 301 18.83 16.04 -5.04
N GLY A 302 17.69 15.92 -5.72
CA GLY A 302 17.57 15.18 -6.99
C GLY A 302 17.42 13.66 -6.83
N TYR A 303 17.52 13.16 -5.59
CA TYR A 303 17.35 11.76 -5.19
C TYR A 303 16.25 11.66 -4.12
N GLY A 304 15.10 12.27 -4.40
CA GLY A 304 13.98 12.34 -3.46
C GLY A 304 13.12 11.07 -3.43
N GLY A 305 13.21 10.16 -4.40
CA GLY A 305 12.35 8.98 -4.53
C GLY A 305 12.53 7.93 -3.42
N ALA A 306 12.21 6.68 -3.79
CA ALA A 306 12.28 5.53 -2.90
C ALA A 306 13.66 5.36 -2.27
N MET A 307 13.66 4.80 -1.07
CA MET A 307 14.85 4.49 -0.30
C MET A 307 14.81 3.03 0.12
N PHE A 308 15.95 2.35 0.07
CA PHE A 308 16.09 0.99 0.59
C PHE A 308 17.50 0.74 1.13
N LEU A 309 17.63 -0.32 1.92
CA LEU A 309 18.87 -0.73 2.56
C LEU A 309 19.38 -2.05 1.96
N ARG A 310 20.68 -2.16 1.76
CA ARG A 310 21.35 -3.42 1.35
C ARG A 310 22.55 -3.71 2.24
N ASN A 311 23.06 -4.94 2.14
CA ASN A 311 24.22 -5.43 2.89
C ASN A 311 24.03 -5.26 4.40
N ALA A 312 22.88 -5.73 4.90
CA ALA A 312 22.46 -5.57 6.30
C ALA A 312 22.59 -4.10 6.77
N GLY A 313 22.02 -3.17 6.00
CA GLY A 313 22.06 -1.73 6.27
C GLY A 313 23.41 -1.05 5.99
N GLY A 314 24.44 -1.77 5.52
CA GLY A 314 25.75 -1.18 5.24
C GLY A 314 25.74 -0.17 4.09
N ARG A 315 24.73 -0.22 3.22
CA ARG A 315 24.52 0.72 2.14
C ARG A 315 23.08 1.21 2.09
N ILE A 316 22.94 2.50 1.80
CA ILE A 316 21.66 3.16 1.56
C ILE A 316 21.60 3.50 0.09
N PHE A 317 20.49 3.17 -0.53
CA PHE A 317 20.21 3.51 -1.92
C PHE A 317 18.99 4.40 -1.96
N ARG A 318 19.04 5.43 -2.81
CA ARG A 318 17.92 6.33 -2.99
C ARG A 318 17.77 6.79 -4.43
N SER A 319 16.59 6.57 -5.00
CA SER A 319 16.26 6.98 -6.37
C SER A 319 15.82 8.45 -6.42
N GLY A 320 15.79 9.06 -7.60
CA GLY A 320 15.08 10.30 -7.90
C GLY A 320 15.21 10.69 -9.36
N THR A 321 15.01 11.97 -9.67
CA THR A 321 15.07 12.51 -11.05
C THR A 321 16.43 12.31 -11.71
N CYS A 322 17.51 12.18 -10.91
CA CYS A 322 18.88 12.09 -11.40
C CYS A 322 19.43 10.65 -11.45
N GLY A 323 18.58 9.63 -11.28
CA GLY A 323 19.00 8.24 -11.13
C GLY A 323 19.07 7.85 -9.66
N MET A 324 20.17 7.23 -9.23
CA MET A 324 20.30 6.67 -7.88
C MET A 324 21.55 7.13 -7.15
N ALA A 325 21.37 7.60 -5.92
CA ALA A 325 22.43 7.92 -4.99
C ALA A 325 22.67 6.74 -4.03
N ILE A 326 23.94 6.47 -3.74
CA ILE A 326 24.38 5.38 -2.88
C ILE A 326 25.31 5.96 -1.81
N TRP A 327 25.03 5.64 -0.55
CA TRP A 327 25.90 5.96 0.59
C TRP A 327 26.43 4.67 1.20
N ASP A 328 27.76 4.55 1.27
CA ASP A 328 28.43 3.44 1.94
C ASP A 328 28.81 3.85 3.36
N LEU A 329 28.18 3.23 4.36
CA LEU A 329 28.36 3.61 5.76
C LEU A 329 29.78 3.35 6.28
N ALA A 330 30.48 2.35 5.74
CA ALA A 330 31.87 2.09 6.12
C ALA A 330 32.78 3.25 5.69
N SER A 331 32.53 3.86 4.53
CA SER A 331 33.29 5.02 4.06
C SER A 331 33.04 6.27 4.90
N LEU A 332 31.84 6.42 5.46
CA LEU A 332 31.41 7.60 6.21
C LEU A 332 32.02 7.64 7.62
N ALA A 333 32.12 6.48 8.28
CA ALA A 333 32.75 6.38 9.60
C ALA A 333 34.23 6.81 9.59
N ALA A 334 34.92 6.59 8.47
CA ALA A 334 36.32 7.01 8.29
C ALA A 334 36.45 8.53 8.06
N ALA A 335 35.45 9.16 7.46
CA ALA A 335 35.48 10.59 7.11
C ALA A 335 34.99 11.52 8.24
N SER A 336 34.15 11.02 9.15
CA SER A 336 33.54 11.81 10.21
C SER A 336 34.47 12.03 11.41
N GLY A 337 35.53 12.83 11.22
CA GLY A 337 36.22 13.52 12.32
C GLY A 337 35.40 14.69 12.92
N THR A 338 34.21 14.96 12.35
CA THR A 338 33.29 16.01 12.77
C THR A 338 32.28 15.45 13.78
N THR A 339 32.41 15.88 15.03
CA THR A 339 31.54 15.46 16.15
C THR A 339 30.08 15.85 15.88
N ALA A 340 29.15 14.93 16.17
CA ALA A 340 27.69 15.03 15.97
C ALA A 340 26.98 16.20 16.71
N SER A 341 27.70 17.14 17.32
CA SER A 341 27.16 18.16 18.22
C SER A 341 26.29 19.24 17.54
N ASN A 342 26.23 19.30 16.21
CA ASN A 342 25.54 20.37 15.49
C ASN A 342 24.24 19.95 14.80
N VAL A 343 23.82 18.68 14.89
CA VAL A 343 22.58 18.24 14.25
C VAL A 343 21.37 18.71 15.07
N GLY A 344 20.70 19.79 14.63
CA GLY A 344 19.31 20.09 15.00
C GLY A 344 19.04 21.04 16.18
N ARG A 345 20.03 21.72 16.78
CA ARG A 345 19.79 22.65 17.92
C ARG A 345 19.96 24.14 17.58
N GLY A 346 19.32 24.59 16.49
CA GLY A 346 19.18 26.03 16.21
C GLY A 346 17.97 26.63 16.93
N LYS A 347 18.08 27.02 18.21
CA LYS A 347 16.98 27.67 18.98
C LYS A 347 16.66 29.13 18.53
N GLY A 348 16.83 29.47 17.26
CA GLY A 348 16.58 30.84 16.78
C GLY A 348 15.91 30.86 15.41
N LYS A 349 14.91 31.72 15.23
CA LYS A 349 14.24 32.05 13.94
C LYS A 349 15.18 32.58 12.85
N LYS A 350 16.50 32.58 13.05
CA LYS A 350 17.47 32.92 12.01
C LYS A 350 17.57 31.71 11.10
N LYS A 351 17.19 31.90 9.82
CA LYS A 351 17.27 30.90 8.74
C LYS A 351 18.50 30.02 8.96
N ALA A 352 18.29 28.78 9.43
CA ALA A 352 19.36 27.85 9.66
C ALA A 352 20.10 27.70 8.33
N LYS A 353 21.41 27.93 8.35
CA LYS A 353 22.24 27.69 7.18
C LYS A 353 22.02 26.23 6.81
N GLN A 354 21.59 25.97 5.57
CA GLN A 354 21.25 24.64 5.08
C GLN A 354 22.43 23.71 5.36
N ASP A 355 22.30 22.81 6.34
CA ASP A 355 23.32 21.83 6.66
C ASP A 355 23.44 20.93 5.43
N GLY A 356 24.54 21.07 4.71
CA GLY A 356 24.70 20.52 3.36
C GLY A 356 24.65 18.99 3.28
N GLY A 357 24.63 18.27 4.42
CA GLY A 357 24.67 16.81 4.50
C GLY A 357 25.94 16.21 3.90
N SER A 358 26.22 14.94 4.20
CA SER A 358 27.27 14.20 3.48
C SER A 358 26.77 13.87 2.06
N PRO A 359 27.57 14.13 1.00
CA PRO A 359 27.18 13.76 -0.35
C PRO A 359 27.16 12.23 -0.53
N PRO A 360 26.50 11.72 -1.58
CA PRO A 360 26.56 10.30 -1.95
C PRO A 360 28.01 9.81 -2.14
N THR A 361 28.29 8.58 -1.71
CA THR A 361 29.55 7.89 -2.01
C THR A 361 29.63 7.57 -3.51
N THR A 362 28.50 7.24 -4.12
CA THR A 362 28.39 6.94 -5.55
C THR A 362 27.05 7.44 -6.07
N THR A 363 27.03 7.90 -7.32
CA THR A 363 25.81 8.27 -8.06
C THR A 363 25.77 7.48 -9.35
N VAL A 364 24.60 6.97 -9.70
CA VAL A 364 24.36 6.21 -10.92
C VAL A 364 23.30 6.91 -11.74
N GLU A 365 23.69 7.46 -12.88
CA GLU A 365 22.81 8.12 -13.84
C GLU A 365 22.27 7.08 -14.82
N ALA A 366 21.18 6.42 -14.47
CA ALA A 366 20.50 5.46 -15.33
C ALA A 366 19.00 5.66 -15.29
N LYS A 367 18.35 5.70 -16.45
CA LYS A 367 16.89 5.88 -16.58
C LYS A 367 16.10 4.77 -15.88
N ALA A 368 16.63 3.55 -15.83
CA ALA A 368 16.00 2.44 -15.12
C ALA A 368 16.04 2.60 -13.59
N LEU A 369 16.86 3.52 -13.06
CA LEU A 369 17.02 3.79 -11.64
C LEU A 369 16.48 5.17 -11.23
N SER A 370 15.91 5.93 -12.16
CA SER A 370 15.30 7.23 -11.91
C SER A 370 13.81 7.10 -11.61
N GLU A 371 13.25 8.08 -10.91
CA GLU A 371 11.81 8.18 -10.63
C GLU A 371 11.18 6.95 -9.94
N ILE A 372 11.97 6.13 -9.24
CA ILE A 372 11.43 5.02 -8.47
C ILE A 372 10.76 5.58 -7.21
N VAL A 373 9.48 5.27 -6.99
CA VAL A 373 8.69 5.74 -5.83
C VAL A 373 8.54 4.69 -4.74
N THR A 374 8.60 3.42 -5.13
CA THR A 374 8.59 2.26 -4.22
C THR A 374 9.50 1.20 -4.79
N MET A 375 10.26 0.54 -3.93
CA MET A 375 11.03 -0.63 -4.34
C MET A 375 11.12 -1.65 -3.22
N ASP A 376 11.27 -2.91 -3.63
CA ASP A 376 11.54 -4.03 -2.74
C ASP A 376 12.60 -4.93 -3.38
N ASP A 377 13.22 -5.78 -2.59
CA ASP A 377 14.16 -6.77 -3.11
C ASP A 377 13.44 -7.74 -4.04
N HIS A 378 14.09 -8.14 -5.14
CA HIS A 378 13.54 -9.19 -5.98
C HIS A 378 13.55 -10.52 -5.23
N PRO A 379 12.47 -11.33 -5.29
CA PRO A 379 12.29 -12.49 -4.42
C PRO A 379 13.35 -13.60 -4.59
N ASP A 380 14.04 -13.66 -5.73
CA ASP A 380 15.13 -14.62 -5.99
C ASP A 380 16.49 -14.21 -5.40
N GLY A 381 16.63 -13.00 -4.86
CA GLY A 381 17.89 -12.48 -4.33
C GLY A 381 18.99 -12.21 -5.37
N SER A 382 18.66 -12.16 -6.67
CA SER A 382 19.61 -12.05 -7.80
C SER A 382 20.40 -10.74 -7.91
N GLY A 383 20.21 -9.79 -6.98
CA GLY A 383 20.73 -8.43 -7.11
C GLY A 383 19.76 -7.49 -7.84
N ASN A 384 18.67 -8.01 -8.38
CA ASN A 384 17.57 -7.21 -8.90
C ASN A 384 16.75 -6.58 -7.76
N ILE A 385 16.04 -5.52 -8.09
CA ILE A 385 14.96 -4.93 -7.30
C ILE A 385 13.66 -4.95 -8.10
N LEU A 386 12.54 -5.05 -7.42
CA LEU A 386 11.24 -4.70 -7.97
C LEU A 386 11.01 -3.21 -7.73
N ALA A 387 10.53 -2.48 -8.74
CA ALA A 387 10.42 -1.03 -8.70
C ALA A 387 9.09 -0.56 -9.30
N ILE A 388 8.43 0.37 -8.60
CA ILE A 388 7.35 1.21 -9.14
C ILE A 388 7.97 2.51 -9.62
N HIS A 389 7.75 2.87 -10.88
CA HIS A 389 8.24 4.12 -11.47
C HIS A 389 7.14 5.17 -11.54
N ARG A 390 7.55 6.41 -11.32
CA ARG A 390 6.73 7.59 -11.59
C ARG A 390 6.96 8.07 -13.02
N SER A 391 5.88 8.34 -13.74
CA SER A 391 5.92 9.04 -15.02
C SER A 391 6.35 10.50 -14.82
N GLU A 392 7.37 10.96 -15.55
CA GLU A 392 7.84 12.35 -15.49
C GLU A 392 6.75 13.34 -15.93
N GLU A 393 5.93 12.94 -16.89
CA GLU A 393 4.91 13.79 -17.51
C GLU A 393 3.71 13.97 -16.58
N THR A 394 3.23 12.88 -15.98
CA THR A 394 1.94 12.86 -15.27
C THR A 394 2.06 12.74 -13.76
N ARG A 395 3.26 12.42 -13.27
CA ARG A 395 3.56 12.11 -11.87
C ARG A 395 2.77 10.91 -11.32
N ARG A 396 2.18 10.09 -12.19
CA ARG A 396 1.49 8.85 -11.87
C ARG A 396 2.48 7.70 -11.70
N CYS A 397 2.09 6.68 -10.92
CA CYS A 397 2.96 5.58 -10.48
C CYS A 397 2.47 4.25 -11.05
N THR A 398 2.46 4.09 -12.37
CA THR A 398 1.74 3.01 -13.06
C THR A 398 2.63 1.87 -13.56
N ARG A 399 3.95 2.10 -13.68
CA ARG A 399 4.89 1.10 -14.21
C ARG A 399 5.50 0.28 -13.10
N VAL A 400 5.42 -1.04 -13.23
CA VAL A 400 6.13 -1.99 -12.37
C VAL A 400 7.18 -2.74 -13.18
N SER A 401 8.38 -2.86 -12.64
CA SER A 401 9.50 -3.52 -13.34
C SER A 401 10.44 -4.23 -12.38
N ALA A 402 11.22 -5.18 -12.90
CA ALA A 402 12.44 -5.65 -12.25
C ALA A 402 13.62 -4.88 -12.84
N VAL A 403 14.48 -4.32 -11.98
CA VAL A 403 15.66 -3.56 -12.38
C VAL A 403 16.90 -4.25 -11.83
N ASP A 404 17.85 -4.50 -12.72
CA ASP A 404 19.16 -5.05 -12.39
C ASP A 404 20.07 -3.93 -11.88
N LEU A 405 20.51 -4.04 -10.63
CA LEU A 405 21.36 -3.04 -9.99
C LEU A 405 22.82 -3.08 -10.45
N GLU A 406 23.28 -4.14 -11.11
CA GLU A 406 24.64 -4.23 -11.66
C GLU A 406 24.69 -3.66 -13.08
N THR A 407 23.70 -4.00 -13.92
CA THR A 407 23.65 -3.53 -15.31
C THR A 407 22.91 -2.19 -15.46
N HIS A 408 22.18 -1.77 -14.42
CA HIS A 408 21.34 -0.58 -14.40
C HIS A 408 20.28 -0.55 -15.51
N LYS A 409 19.75 -1.73 -15.85
CA LYS A 409 18.75 -1.93 -16.91
C LYS A 409 17.49 -2.54 -16.34
N ILE A 410 16.37 -2.27 -17.02
CA ILE A 410 15.12 -2.99 -16.78
C ILE A 410 15.31 -4.43 -17.27
N ALA A 411 15.14 -5.39 -16.37
CA ALA A 411 15.23 -6.82 -16.65
C ALA A 411 13.86 -7.41 -17.01
N ALA A 412 12.77 -6.88 -16.44
CA ALA A 412 11.41 -7.29 -16.74
C ALA A 412 10.42 -6.14 -16.53
N ARG A 413 9.27 -6.19 -17.21
CA ARG A 413 8.13 -5.28 -17.01
C ARG A 413 6.88 -6.06 -16.71
N PHE A 414 6.08 -5.53 -15.79
CA PHE A 414 4.85 -6.15 -15.32
C PHE A 414 3.68 -5.22 -15.63
N LEU A 415 2.68 -5.77 -16.33
CA LEU A 415 1.50 -5.07 -16.82
C LEU A 415 0.26 -5.48 -16.05
N GLY A 416 -0.84 -4.76 -16.30
CA GLY A 416 -2.18 -5.11 -15.85
C GLY A 416 -2.76 -4.21 -14.78
N HIS A 417 -2.08 -3.12 -14.46
CA HIS A 417 -2.59 -2.05 -13.60
C HIS A 417 -3.49 -1.10 -14.38
N SER A 418 -4.46 -0.50 -13.68
CA SER A 418 -5.41 0.44 -14.24
C SER A 418 -5.42 1.78 -13.49
N ALA A 419 -4.53 1.96 -12.51
CA ALA A 419 -4.31 3.20 -11.77
C ALA A 419 -2.92 3.19 -11.10
N ASP A 420 -2.65 4.20 -10.26
CA ASP A 420 -1.42 4.28 -9.46
C ASP A 420 -1.21 3.01 -8.61
N VAL A 421 -0.05 2.39 -8.78
CA VAL A 421 0.44 1.29 -7.95
C VAL A 421 1.07 1.90 -6.69
N ASN A 422 0.61 1.44 -5.53
CA ASN A 422 0.95 2.03 -4.25
C ASN A 422 1.98 1.21 -3.47
N CYS A 423 2.03 -0.11 -3.72
CA CYS A 423 2.82 -1.04 -2.92
C CYS A 423 3.30 -2.22 -3.76
N ILE A 424 4.52 -2.67 -3.46
CA ILE A 424 5.07 -3.98 -3.86
C ILE A 424 5.36 -4.74 -2.57
N ALA A 425 5.02 -6.03 -2.54
CA ALA A 425 5.35 -6.90 -1.43
C ALA A 425 5.92 -8.23 -1.93
N THR A 426 7.02 -8.63 -1.30
CA THR A 426 7.66 -9.95 -1.47
C THR A 426 7.65 -10.69 -0.13
N SER A 427 7.64 -12.02 -0.18
CA SER A 427 7.77 -12.80 1.06
C SER A 427 9.19 -12.68 1.58
N LYS A 428 9.31 -12.32 2.87
CA LYS A 428 10.62 -12.14 3.51
C LYS A 428 11.30 -13.48 3.82
N GLU A 429 10.52 -14.55 3.92
CA GLU A 429 11.04 -15.90 3.91
C GLU A 429 11.35 -16.31 2.46
N LEU A 430 12.55 -16.81 2.17
CA LEU A 430 13.02 -17.28 0.85
C LEU A 430 12.28 -18.55 0.35
N ARG A 431 10.97 -18.63 0.56
CA ARG A 431 10.10 -19.78 0.24
C ARG A 431 9.45 -19.67 -1.13
N ASP A 432 9.25 -18.45 -1.65
CA ASP A 432 8.81 -18.23 -3.02
C ASP A 432 9.76 -17.26 -3.74
N PRO A 433 10.71 -17.77 -4.54
CA PRO A 433 11.68 -16.94 -5.26
C PRO A 433 11.07 -16.24 -6.49
N THR A 434 9.79 -16.47 -6.77
CA THR A 434 9.12 -15.98 -7.99
C THR A 434 7.89 -15.13 -7.72
N GLY A 435 7.24 -15.32 -6.57
CA GLY A 435 6.01 -14.65 -6.22
C GLY A 435 6.23 -13.25 -5.67
N PHE A 436 5.44 -12.29 -6.16
CA PHE A 436 5.29 -10.99 -5.52
C PHE A 436 3.88 -10.44 -5.72
N VAL A 437 3.53 -9.45 -4.91
CA VAL A 437 2.22 -8.81 -4.94
C VAL A 437 2.36 -7.32 -5.21
N THR A 438 1.39 -6.76 -5.91
CA THR A 438 1.20 -5.30 -5.99
C THR A 438 -0.20 -4.91 -5.54
N ALA A 439 -0.32 -3.77 -4.87
CA ALA A 439 -1.61 -3.14 -4.59
C ALA A 439 -1.71 -1.78 -5.30
N ALA A 440 -2.90 -1.47 -5.83
CA ALA A 440 -3.11 -0.27 -6.64
C ALA A 440 -4.41 0.47 -6.28
N SER A 441 -4.50 1.70 -6.77
CA SER A 441 -5.63 2.62 -6.57
C SER A 441 -6.88 2.26 -7.40
N ASP A 442 -6.79 1.21 -8.21
CA ASP A 442 -7.88 0.65 -9.02
C ASP A 442 -8.65 -0.47 -8.30
N GLY A 443 -8.49 -0.59 -6.98
CA GLY A 443 -9.11 -1.64 -6.17
C GLY A 443 -8.47 -3.01 -6.32
N GLY A 444 -7.38 -3.11 -7.08
CA GLY A 444 -6.73 -4.37 -7.40
C GLY A 444 -5.56 -4.71 -6.51
N VAL A 445 -5.55 -5.96 -6.06
CA VAL A 445 -4.37 -6.64 -5.52
C VAL A 445 -3.98 -7.76 -6.46
N ARG A 446 -2.77 -7.71 -7.00
CA ARG A 446 -2.32 -8.60 -8.08
C ARG A 446 -1.18 -9.48 -7.61
N PHE A 447 -1.31 -10.78 -7.83
CA PHE A 447 -0.25 -11.74 -7.57
C PHE A 447 0.48 -12.06 -8.88
N TYR A 448 1.78 -11.83 -8.89
CA TYR A 448 2.66 -12.02 -10.04
C TYR A 448 3.64 -13.15 -9.82
N ASP A 449 4.03 -13.76 -10.94
CA ASP A 449 5.25 -14.54 -11.06
C ASP A 449 6.27 -13.68 -11.78
N THR A 450 7.49 -13.53 -11.25
CA THR A 450 8.54 -12.69 -11.87
C THR A 450 8.92 -13.14 -13.28
N ARG A 451 8.57 -14.36 -13.68
CA ARG A 451 8.81 -14.91 -15.02
C ARG A 451 7.74 -14.53 -16.03
N LEU A 452 6.60 -13.99 -15.59
CA LEU A 452 5.46 -13.65 -16.44
C LEU A 452 5.23 -12.13 -16.42
N PRO A 453 4.93 -11.51 -17.57
CA PRO A 453 4.69 -10.06 -17.65
C PRO A 453 3.30 -9.64 -17.14
N THR A 454 2.41 -10.59 -16.86
CA THR A 454 1.03 -10.36 -16.41
C THR A 454 0.75 -11.09 -15.09
N PRO A 455 -0.23 -10.64 -14.31
CA PRO A 455 -0.53 -11.29 -13.03
C PRO A 455 -1.07 -12.69 -13.24
N GLN A 456 -0.71 -13.63 -12.35
CA GLN A 456 -1.33 -14.96 -12.34
C GLN A 456 -2.82 -14.86 -12.00
N PHE A 457 -3.18 -13.97 -11.07
CA PHE A 457 -4.56 -13.57 -10.78
C PHE A 457 -4.59 -12.19 -10.12
N ALA A 458 -5.76 -11.57 -10.14
CA ALA A 458 -6.03 -10.29 -9.49
C ALA A 458 -7.26 -10.39 -8.61
N ILE A 459 -7.20 -9.83 -7.41
CA ILE A 459 -8.32 -9.70 -6.49
C ILE A 459 -8.99 -8.36 -6.79
N ASP A 460 -10.27 -8.40 -7.18
CA ASP A 460 -11.11 -7.22 -7.39
C ASP A 460 -11.88 -6.87 -6.12
N HIS A 461 -11.37 -5.85 -5.43
CA HIS A 461 -11.98 -5.27 -4.23
C HIS A 461 -12.96 -4.13 -4.55
N GLY A 462 -13.29 -3.93 -5.82
CA GLY A 462 -14.22 -2.90 -6.29
C GLY A 462 -13.64 -1.48 -6.29
N GLU A 463 -14.51 -0.49 -6.21
CA GLU A 463 -14.17 0.93 -6.38
C GLU A 463 -13.52 1.55 -5.13
N GLU A 464 -12.33 1.07 -4.82
CA GLU A 464 -11.58 1.41 -3.61
C GLU A 464 -10.09 1.54 -3.90
N LYS A 465 -9.38 2.38 -3.12
CA LYS A 465 -7.92 2.46 -3.22
C LYS A 465 -7.29 1.48 -2.25
N ILE A 466 -6.40 0.63 -2.74
CA ILE A 466 -5.60 -0.27 -1.90
C ILE A 466 -4.19 0.29 -1.83
N TYR A 467 -3.81 0.81 -0.66
CA TYR A 467 -2.52 1.45 -0.45
C TYR A 467 -1.40 0.47 -0.11
N THR A 468 -1.75 -0.66 0.49
CA THR A 468 -0.77 -1.55 1.12
C THR A 468 -1.24 -3.00 1.05
N ALA A 469 -0.28 -3.89 0.87
CA ALA A 469 -0.46 -5.33 0.97
C ALA A 469 0.83 -5.95 1.52
N VAL A 470 0.70 -7.08 2.21
CA VAL A 470 1.81 -7.94 2.58
C VAL A 470 1.59 -9.32 1.98
N TYR A 471 2.68 -9.97 1.61
CA TYR A 471 2.68 -11.30 1.00
C TYR A 471 3.60 -12.21 1.82
N GLU A 472 3.03 -13.18 2.53
CA GLU A 472 3.81 -13.96 3.49
C GLU A 472 3.46 -15.45 3.51
N HIS A 473 4.44 -16.26 3.90
CA HIS A 473 4.30 -17.71 4.04
C HIS A 473 4.11 -18.09 5.52
N ILE A 474 2.87 -18.22 5.95
CA ILE A 474 2.53 -18.51 7.35
C ILE A 474 2.23 -20.00 7.48
N GLY A 475 2.99 -20.70 8.35
CA GLY A 475 2.93 -22.17 8.44
C GLY A 475 3.26 -22.87 7.12
N GLY A 476 4.07 -22.24 6.25
CA GLY A 476 4.42 -22.76 4.92
C GLY A 476 3.37 -22.50 3.83
N HIS A 477 2.31 -21.74 4.12
CA HIS A 477 1.25 -21.44 3.16
C HIS A 477 1.27 -19.96 2.74
N PRO A 478 1.14 -19.66 1.44
CA PRO A 478 1.17 -18.28 0.94
C PRO A 478 -0.16 -17.56 1.21
N PHE A 479 -0.08 -16.41 1.87
CA PHE A 479 -1.20 -15.52 2.13
C PHE A 479 -0.94 -14.12 1.59
N ILE A 480 -2.00 -13.50 1.10
CA ILE A 480 -2.03 -12.07 0.81
C ILE A 480 -2.89 -11.42 1.88
N ILE A 481 -2.34 -10.41 2.54
CA ILE A 481 -3.08 -9.61 3.51
C ILE A 481 -3.03 -8.15 3.04
N PHE A 482 -4.18 -7.52 2.83
CA PHE A 482 -4.21 -6.16 2.30
C PHE A 482 -5.20 -5.27 3.05
N GLY A 483 -4.88 -3.97 3.05
CA GLY A 483 -5.60 -2.95 3.78
C GLY A 483 -6.46 -2.10 2.84
N ALA A 484 -7.73 -1.96 3.18
CA ALA A 484 -8.69 -1.24 2.37
C ALA A 484 -8.97 0.16 2.95
N HIS A 485 -8.91 1.19 2.10
CA HIS A 485 -9.06 2.58 2.51
C HIS A 485 -10.52 3.02 2.79
N LYS A 486 -11.42 2.92 1.81
CA LYS A 486 -12.84 3.28 1.96
C LYS A 486 -13.58 2.29 2.86
N SER A 487 -13.27 1.00 2.78
CA SER A 487 -13.97 -0.06 3.48
C SER A 487 -13.51 -0.31 4.90
N GLN A 488 -12.40 0.31 5.32
CA GLN A 488 -11.96 0.36 6.71
C GLN A 488 -11.78 -1.04 7.31
N GLN A 489 -11.18 -1.93 6.52
CA GLN A 489 -10.97 -3.31 6.88
C GLN A 489 -9.67 -3.83 6.30
N ILE A 490 -9.21 -4.94 6.86
CA ILE A 490 -8.10 -5.74 6.34
C ILE A 490 -8.68 -7.05 5.82
N GLN A 491 -8.22 -7.51 4.67
CA GLN A 491 -8.60 -8.81 4.12
C GLN A 491 -7.44 -9.79 4.20
N VAL A 492 -7.77 -11.05 4.50
CA VAL A 492 -6.81 -12.16 4.50
C VAL A 492 -7.23 -13.17 3.44
N TRP A 493 -6.33 -13.44 2.49
CA TRP A 493 -6.58 -14.28 1.32
C TRP A 493 -5.61 -15.46 1.27
N ASP A 494 -6.13 -16.66 1.04
CA ASP A 494 -5.31 -17.83 0.68
C ASP A 494 -5.01 -17.79 -0.83
N VAL A 495 -3.73 -17.67 -1.19
CA VAL A 495 -3.28 -17.60 -2.58
C VAL A 495 -3.60 -18.88 -3.34
N ARG A 496 -3.52 -20.04 -2.67
CA ARG A 496 -3.74 -21.35 -3.31
C ARG A 496 -5.22 -21.58 -3.57
N GLY A 497 -6.04 -21.22 -2.59
CA GLY A 497 -7.50 -21.29 -2.69
C GLY A 497 -8.09 -20.19 -3.58
N ARG A 498 -7.32 -19.13 -3.87
CA ARG A 498 -7.79 -17.91 -4.54
C ARG A 498 -9.08 -17.41 -3.92
N ALA A 499 -9.11 -17.36 -2.59
CA ALA A 499 -10.30 -17.04 -1.83
C ALA A 499 -9.97 -16.21 -0.59
N ALA A 500 -10.85 -15.25 -0.30
CA ALA A 500 -10.87 -14.57 0.99
C ALA A 500 -11.20 -15.59 2.09
N LEU A 501 -10.44 -15.54 3.18
CA LEU A 501 -10.69 -16.34 4.39
C LEU A 501 -11.59 -15.57 5.35
N TYR A 502 -11.17 -14.36 5.70
CA TYR A 502 -11.89 -13.48 6.59
C TYR A 502 -11.45 -12.02 6.40
N GLN A 503 -12.26 -11.13 6.97
CA GLN A 503 -11.99 -9.71 7.10
C GLN A 503 -11.71 -9.38 8.58
N LEU A 504 -10.83 -8.43 8.84
CA LEU A 504 -10.55 -7.87 10.17
C LEU A 504 -10.98 -6.41 10.20
N SER A 505 -11.69 -6.01 11.26
CA SER A 505 -12.07 -4.62 11.48
C SER A 505 -10.87 -3.76 11.85
N THR A 506 -10.73 -2.59 11.21
CA THR A 506 -9.85 -1.52 11.71
C THR A 506 -10.61 -0.42 12.44
N GLY A 507 -11.79 -0.77 12.96
CA GLY A 507 -12.77 0.20 13.43
C GLY A 507 -13.17 1.12 12.28
N ASN A 508 -13.34 2.40 12.55
CA ASN A 508 -13.75 3.39 11.56
C ASN A 508 -12.59 4.13 10.84
N ASN A 509 -11.39 3.52 10.81
CA ASN A 509 -10.22 4.10 10.15
C ASN A 509 -9.88 3.40 8.82
N ALA A 510 -9.35 4.18 7.88
CA ALA A 510 -8.80 3.68 6.64
C ALA A 510 -7.43 3.03 6.88
N VAL A 511 -7.11 1.93 6.20
CA VAL A 511 -5.77 1.33 6.30
C VAL A 511 -4.80 2.06 5.37
N ARG A 512 -3.69 2.52 5.93
CA ARG A 512 -2.63 3.20 5.17
C ARG A 512 -1.44 2.33 4.90
N ASP A 513 -0.99 1.61 5.92
CA ASP A 513 0.15 0.73 5.78
C ASP A 513 0.01 -0.53 6.64
N LEU A 514 0.64 -1.61 6.19
CA LEU A 514 0.62 -2.91 6.82
C LEU A 514 2.06 -3.43 6.95
N ALA A 515 2.34 -4.09 8.07
CA ALA A 515 3.60 -4.78 8.25
C ALA A 515 3.37 -6.08 9.04
N TRP A 516 4.00 -7.16 8.59
CA TRP A 516 3.95 -8.47 9.23
C TRP A 516 5.25 -8.73 10.00
N ASP A 517 5.12 -9.14 11.25
CA ASP A 517 6.23 -9.64 12.06
C ASP A 517 6.08 -11.15 12.26
N ALA A 518 6.86 -11.92 11.51
CA ALA A 518 6.82 -13.39 11.55
C ALA A 518 7.21 -13.99 12.92
N PRO A 519 8.27 -13.51 13.62
CA PRO A 519 8.64 -14.03 14.94
C PRO A 519 7.53 -13.92 15.99
N SER A 520 6.82 -12.79 16.07
CA SER A 520 5.71 -12.62 17.03
C SER A 520 4.34 -13.05 16.49
N GLN A 521 4.27 -13.47 15.22
CA GLN A 521 3.02 -13.75 14.49
C GLN A 521 2.04 -12.58 14.62
N SER A 522 2.53 -11.35 14.38
CA SER A 522 1.73 -10.14 14.54
C SER A 522 1.60 -9.38 13.24
N LEU A 523 0.37 -9.01 12.89
CA LEU A 523 0.08 -8.03 11.85
C LEU A 523 -0.07 -6.65 12.48
N PHE A 524 0.65 -5.66 11.96
CA PHE A 524 0.51 -4.26 12.33
C PHE A 524 -0.18 -3.51 11.20
N ALA A 525 -1.15 -2.68 11.57
CA ALA A 525 -1.87 -1.81 10.66
C ALA A 525 -1.76 -0.36 11.13
N ALA A 526 -1.14 0.47 10.30
CA ALA A 526 -1.15 1.91 10.47
C ALA A 526 -2.41 2.46 9.79
N THR A 527 -3.27 3.10 10.57
CA THR A 527 -4.62 3.48 10.13
C THR A 527 -4.83 4.98 10.21
N GLU A 528 -5.44 5.55 9.19
CA GLU A 528 -5.76 6.96 9.10
C GLU A 528 -7.22 7.23 9.41
N PHE A 529 -7.44 8.12 10.35
CA PHE A 529 -8.74 8.72 10.59
C PHE A 529 -9.03 9.79 9.52
N SER A 530 -9.67 9.39 8.43
CA SER A 530 -10.03 10.26 7.30
C SER A 530 -11.41 10.93 7.47
N ASN A 531 -12.20 10.46 8.45
CA ASN A 531 -13.56 10.93 8.75
C ASN A 531 -13.57 12.23 9.56
N GLY A 532 -12.76 13.23 9.19
CA GLY A 532 -12.72 14.52 9.88
C GLY A 532 -14.12 15.12 10.04
N LEU A 533 -14.46 15.66 11.23
CA LEU A 533 -15.66 16.39 11.74
C LEU A 533 -17.03 16.38 11.00
N ARG A 534 -17.23 15.65 9.89
CA ARG A 534 -18.38 15.71 8.97
C ARG A 534 -19.57 14.89 9.48
N GLY A 535 -19.79 14.93 10.79
CA GLY A 535 -20.94 14.36 11.45
C GLY A 535 -20.67 12.95 11.97
N TYR A 536 -20.70 12.86 13.29
CA TYR A 536 -20.88 11.61 14.01
C TYR A 536 -22.36 11.44 14.35
N ARG A 537 -22.78 10.21 14.57
CA ARG A 537 -24.04 9.86 15.24
C ARG A 537 -23.71 9.13 16.54
N TRP A 538 -24.61 9.24 17.50
CA TRP A 538 -24.59 8.35 18.65
C TRP A 538 -24.86 6.91 18.19
N ALA A 539 -24.15 6.01 18.84
CA ALA A 539 -24.08 4.58 18.53
C ALA A 539 -23.89 3.83 19.85
N GLY A 540 -24.38 2.59 19.93
CA GLY A 540 -24.38 1.80 21.16
C GLY A 540 -25.60 1.99 22.06
N SER A 541 -25.53 1.39 23.25
CA SER A 541 -26.58 1.48 24.26
C SER A 541 -26.58 2.87 24.95
N GLU A 542 -27.63 3.19 25.70
CA GLU A 542 -27.67 4.43 26.49
C GLU A 542 -26.50 4.56 27.48
N GLU A 543 -25.96 3.43 27.94
CA GLU A 543 -24.83 3.35 28.87
C GLU A 543 -23.47 3.46 28.14
N GLU A 544 -23.40 2.99 26.89
CA GLU A 544 -22.17 2.94 26.09
C GLU A 544 -22.31 3.71 24.76
N GLN A 545 -22.56 5.02 24.84
CA GLN A 545 -22.66 5.90 23.66
C GLN A 545 -21.33 6.21 22.95
N PHE A 546 -20.96 5.47 21.92
CA PHE A 546 -19.83 5.84 21.06
C PHE A 546 -20.27 6.77 19.93
N LEU A 547 -19.29 7.45 19.32
CA LEU A 547 -19.51 8.31 18.17
C LEU A 547 -19.17 7.51 16.91
N TRP A 548 -20.19 7.10 16.16
CA TRP A 548 -19.98 6.42 14.88
C TRP A 548 -20.04 7.42 13.72
N PRO A 549 -19.07 7.45 12.80
CA PRO A 549 -19.16 8.34 11.64
C PRO A 549 -20.40 8.00 10.82
N LYS A 550 -21.20 9.02 10.45
CA LYS A 550 -22.41 8.81 9.64
C LYS A 550 -22.12 8.18 8.28
N MET A 551 -20.91 8.40 7.79
CA MET A 551 -20.40 7.91 6.49
C MET A 551 -19.42 6.74 6.65
N ALA A 552 -19.33 6.13 7.83
CA ALA A 552 -18.54 4.91 8.01
C ALA A 552 -19.04 3.83 7.04
N TRP A 553 -18.09 3.10 6.46
CA TRP A 553 -18.42 2.09 5.46
C TRP A 553 -19.24 0.95 6.05
N HIS A 554 -18.93 0.58 7.29
CA HIS A 554 -19.61 -0.48 8.01
C HIS A 554 -20.42 0.06 9.19
N GLY A 555 -21.41 -0.73 9.59
CA GLY A 555 -22.16 -0.48 10.82
C GLY A 555 -21.29 -0.72 12.07
N GLU A 556 -21.68 -0.14 13.19
CA GLU A 556 -21.00 -0.36 14.48
C GLU A 556 -21.06 -1.83 14.94
N ASN A 557 -22.09 -2.56 14.51
CA ASN A 557 -22.31 -3.99 14.79
C ASN A 557 -21.98 -4.89 13.59
N GLU A 558 -21.31 -4.38 12.55
CA GLU A 558 -20.90 -5.21 11.41
C GLU A 558 -19.85 -6.24 11.80
N PHE A 559 -19.11 -5.93 12.86
CA PHE A 559 -18.25 -6.84 13.58
C PHE A 559 -18.86 -7.15 14.94
N GLY A 560 -18.42 -8.23 15.58
CA GLY A 560 -19.06 -8.73 16.81
C GLY A 560 -18.97 -7.79 18.02
N VAL A 561 -18.15 -6.73 17.95
CA VAL A 561 -18.03 -5.69 18.99
C VAL A 561 -17.81 -4.33 18.30
N PRO A 562 -18.47 -3.25 18.76
CA PRO A 562 -18.23 -1.91 18.25
C PRO A 562 -16.84 -1.41 18.64
N PHE A 563 -16.06 -0.98 17.64
CA PHE A 563 -14.74 -0.40 17.84
C PHE A 563 -14.62 0.93 17.07
N ASP A 564 -14.69 2.05 17.80
CA ASP A 564 -14.37 3.39 17.29
C ASP A 564 -12.92 3.72 17.61
N ALA A 565 -12.11 3.97 16.57
CA ALA A 565 -10.72 4.32 16.73
C ALA A 565 -10.54 5.75 17.25
N GLY A 566 -11.48 6.66 16.95
CA GLY A 566 -11.51 8.06 17.39
C GLY A 566 -10.37 8.97 16.90
N ASN A 567 -9.27 8.40 16.41
CA ASN A 567 -8.04 9.07 15.96
C ASN A 567 -7.23 8.13 15.05
N HIS A 568 -6.10 8.56 14.49
CA HIS A 568 -5.14 7.67 13.84
C HIS A 568 -4.60 6.63 14.84
N ARG A 569 -4.45 5.39 14.39
CA ARG A 569 -4.03 4.27 15.26
C ARG A 569 -3.00 3.39 14.57
N ILE A 570 -2.11 2.83 15.39
CA ILE A 570 -1.45 1.56 15.06
C ILE A 570 -2.25 0.45 15.74
N ILE A 571 -2.76 -0.50 14.96
CA ILE A 571 -3.48 -1.66 15.45
C ILE A 571 -2.57 -2.88 15.27
N ARG A 572 -2.40 -3.68 16.32
CA ARG A 572 -1.68 -4.96 16.28
C ARG A 572 -2.67 -6.11 16.45
N TYR A 573 -2.63 -7.06 15.52
CA TYR A 573 -3.32 -8.33 15.57
C TYR A 573 -2.29 -9.42 15.85
N LYS A 574 -2.23 -9.92 17.08
CA LYS A 574 -1.27 -10.95 17.49
C LYS A 574 -1.92 -12.33 17.40
N PHE A 575 -1.52 -13.14 16.43
CA PHE A 575 -2.08 -14.46 16.17
C PHE A 575 -1.43 -15.52 17.06
N LYS A 576 -2.22 -16.28 17.82
CA LYS A 576 -1.73 -17.39 18.65
C LYS A 576 -2.81 -18.45 18.88
N SER A 577 -2.38 -19.68 19.18
CA SER A 577 -3.30 -20.82 19.32
C SER A 577 -4.28 -20.67 20.48
N ASP A 578 -3.84 -20.05 21.58
CA ASP A 578 -4.56 -19.79 22.82
C ASP A 578 -5.02 -18.32 22.92
N ALA A 579 -5.33 -17.68 21.79
CA ALA A 579 -5.78 -16.29 21.78
C ALA A 579 -6.98 -16.09 22.70
N ASN A 580 -6.93 -15.04 23.52
CA ASN A 580 -8.07 -14.58 24.28
C ASN A 580 -8.89 -13.61 23.40
N PRO A 581 -10.06 -14.02 22.88
CA PRO A 581 -10.84 -13.19 21.96
C PRO A 581 -11.41 -11.93 22.64
N ASN A 582 -11.35 -11.85 23.97
CA ASN A 582 -11.77 -10.67 24.74
C ASN A 582 -10.70 -9.57 24.81
N VAL A 583 -9.46 -9.87 24.39
CA VAL A 583 -8.44 -8.83 24.23
C VAL A 583 -8.69 -8.13 22.91
N VAL A 584 -9.51 -7.08 22.98
CA VAL A 584 -9.80 -6.15 21.89
C VAL A 584 -9.30 -4.76 22.27
N PRO A 585 -9.07 -3.86 21.30
CA PRO A 585 -8.71 -2.49 21.60
C PRO A 585 -9.75 -1.84 22.51
N ALA A 586 -9.30 -1.01 23.44
CA ALA A 586 -10.21 -0.11 24.12
C ALA A 586 -10.93 0.75 23.07
N SER A 587 -12.25 0.83 23.13
CA SER A 587 -12.99 1.81 22.34
C SER A 587 -12.43 3.19 22.70
N GLY A 588 -12.21 4.07 21.71
CA GLY A 588 -11.47 5.33 21.85
C GLY A 588 -12.03 6.38 22.82
N ARG A 589 -12.93 6.00 23.74
CA ARG A 589 -13.48 6.78 24.85
C ARG A 589 -12.47 6.95 25.98
N THR A 590 -11.41 7.71 25.74
CA THR A 590 -10.94 8.65 26.77
C THR A 590 -11.22 10.04 26.23
N ALA A 591 -12.45 10.52 26.47
CA ALA A 591 -12.83 11.91 26.29
C ALA A 591 -12.27 12.76 27.43
#